data_AF-X0XJK7-F1
#
_entry.id   AF-X0XJK7-F1
#
_cell.length_a   1.000
_cell.length_b   1.000
_cell.length_c   1.000
_cell.angle_alpha   90.00
_cell.angle_beta   90.00
_cell.angle_gamma   90.00
#
_symmetry.space_group_name_H-M   'P 1'
#
loop_
_entity.id
_entity.type
_entity.pdbx_description
1 polymer ?
#
loop_
_entity_poly.entity_id
_entity_poly.type
_entity_poly.pdbx_seq_one_letter_code
_entity_poly.pdbx_strand_id
1 'polypeptide(L)'
;MWLLLRSYGLGLSASAFGALAFMLSGFLTSHRGHAAMHASAAWAPLIVFLWLQVRKRRGYRFNAGFALAAAMQMLAGHPQVVFMTAALLVGRELYGAVCERKSRFAMLILVYAGALLLSAVQTLPALVLAFRSGRTGVHPGGFFSDALTLRAFLTFIMPYMDGAMREGFYGPAAPARPHLAEVMCYIGILPLIFFARAVVFGFQDEKTRPTVFWALVAFFGLA
;
A
#
# COMPACT_ATOMS: atom_id res chain seq x y z
N MET A 1 6.43 -0.23 -9.21
CA MET A 1 5.08 -0.28 -9.83
C MET A 1 5.13 -0.77 -11.28
N TRP A 2 5.98 -0.22 -12.15
CA TRP A 2 6.11 -0.64 -13.55
C TRP A 2 6.24 -2.17 -13.76
N LEU A 3 7.17 -2.83 -13.05
CA LEU A 3 7.36 -4.29 -13.11
C LEU A 3 6.10 -5.07 -12.70
N LEU A 4 5.38 -4.61 -11.67
CA LEU A 4 4.15 -5.22 -11.21
C LEU A 4 3.09 -5.21 -12.32
N LEU A 5 2.87 -4.06 -12.95
CA LEU A 5 1.92 -3.90 -14.04
C LEU A 5 2.30 -4.72 -15.28
N ARG A 6 3.60 -4.77 -15.63
CA ARG A 6 4.10 -5.64 -16.69
C ARG A 6 3.86 -7.12 -16.40
N SER A 7 3.90 -7.53 -15.14
CA SER A 7 3.64 -8.92 -14.73
C SER A 7 2.19 -9.37 -14.90
N TYR A 8 1.26 -8.41 -15.01
CA TYR A 8 -0.14 -8.62 -15.38
C TYR A 8 -0.38 -8.59 -16.90
N GLY A 9 0.66 -8.39 -17.72
CA GLY A 9 0.55 -8.36 -19.18
C GLY A 9 0.18 -7.00 -19.77
N LEU A 10 0.16 -5.92 -18.97
CA LEU A 10 -0.14 -4.58 -19.46
C LEU A 10 0.97 -4.03 -20.38
N GLY A 11 0.59 -3.25 -21.39
CA GLY A 11 1.48 -2.61 -22.36
C GLY A 11 2.43 -1.58 -21.71
N LEU A 12 3.45 -1.14 -22.46
CA LEU A 12 4.48 -0.21 -21.96
C LEU A 12 3.88 1.10 -21.45
N SER A 13 3.01 1.73 -22.25
CA SER A 13 2.38 3.02 -21.90
C SER A 13 1.50 2.91 -20.66
N ALA A 14 0.72 1.84 -20.54
CA ALA A 14 -0.12 1.58 -19.36
C ALA A 14 0.74 1.37 -18.09
N SER A 15 1.82 0.60 -18.19
CA SER A 15 2.74 0.38 -17.07
C SER A 15 3.51 1.65 -16.66
N ALA A 16 3.89 2.49 -17.62
CA ALA A 16 4.55 3.77 -17.35
C ALA A 16 3.57 4.74 -16.67
N PHE A 17 2.36 4.86 -17.21
CA PHE A 17 1.30 5.68 -16.63
C PHE A 17 0.96 5.26 -15.19
N GLY A 18 0.76 3.97 -14.94
CA GLY A 18 0.48 3.49 -13.59
C GLY A 18 1.64 3.67 -12.61
N ALA A 19 2.90 3.63 -13.09
CA ALA A 19 4.05 3.96 -12.26
C ALA A 19 4.10 5.45 -11.90
N LEU A 20 3.78 6.34 -12.83
CA LEU A 20 3.65 7.77 -12.57
C LEU A 20 2.49 8.06 -11.62
N ALA A 21 1.33 7.42 -11.82
CA ALA A 21 0.17 7.56 -10.93
C ALA A 21 0.49 7.15 -9.49
N PHE A 22 1.26 6.07 -9.29
CA PHE A 22 1.75 5.68 -7.97
C PHE A 22 2.68 6.74 -7.37
N MET A 23 3.69 7.17 -8.14
CA MET A 23 4.70 8.15 -7.70
C MET A 23 4.09 9.50 -7.34
N LEU A 24 3.05 9.92 -8.07
CA LEU A 24 2.35 11.20 -7.89
C LEU A 24 1.05 11.06 -7.08
N SER A 25 0.87 9.93 -6.39
CA SER A 25 -0.30 9.71 -5.55
C SER A 25 -0.32 10.63 -4.33
N GLY A 26 -1.53 10.95 -3.88
CA GLY A 26 -1.85 11.77 -2.71
C GLY A 26 -1.10 11.33 -1.47
N PHE A 27 -0.96 10.01 -1.29
CA PHE A 27 -0.17 9.41 -0.21
C PHE A 27 1.28 9.92 -0.23
N LEU A 28 2.01 9.77 -1.34
CA LEU A 28 3.39 10.22 -1.43
C LEU A 28 3.48 11.75 -1.44
N THR A 29 2.60 12.42 -2.18
CA THR A 29 2.65 13.89 -2.26
C THR A 29 2.28 14.59 -0.96
N SER A 30 1.54 13.95 -0.06
CA SER A 30 1.15 14.57 1.22
C SER A 30 2.13 14.25 2.34
N HIS A 31 2.80 13.10 2.27
CA HIS A 31 3.80 12.70 3.25
C HIS A 31 5.22 13.18 2.92
N ARG A 32 5.39 14.30 2.19
CA ARG A 32 6.72 14.82 1.78
C ARG A 32 7.69 15.03 2.96
N GLY A 33 7.18 15.31 4.16
CA GLY A 33 7.98 15.44 5.39
C GLY A 33 8.39 14.11 6.03
N HIS A 34 7.81 12.98 5.60
CA HIS A 34 8.00 11.67 6.21
C HIS A 34 8.88 10.77 5.33
N ALA A 35 10.19 11.05 5.30
CA ALA A 35 11.14 10.33 4.44
C ALA A 35 11.11 8.80 4.65
N ALA A 36 10.94 8.34 5.90
CA ALA A 36 10.78 6.92 6.22
C ALA A 36 9.56 6.29 5.53
N MET A 37 8.43 7.03 5.45
CA MET A 37 7.21 6.56 4.79
C MET A 37 7.42 6.38 3.30
N HIS A 38 8.06 7.37 2.65
CA HIS A 38 8.42 7.30 1.23
C HIS A 38 9.33 6.13 0.93
N ALA A 39 10.40 5.98 1.72
CA ALA A 39 11.35 4.89 1.59
C ALA A 39 10.67 3.53 1.74
N SER A 40 9.81 3.34 2.76
CA SER A 40 9.05 2.10 2.92
C SER A 40 8.03 1.87 1.79
N ALA A 41 7.33 2.90 1.33
CA ALA A 41 6.31 2.77 0.29
C ALA A 41 6.90 2.42 -1.08
N ALA A 42 8.11 2.91 -1.39
CA ALA A 42 8.80 2.60 -2.64
C ALA A 42 9.03 1.09 -2.86
N TRP A 43 9.22 0.33 -1.79
CA TRP A 43 9.42 -1.13 -1.83
C TRP A 43 8.12 -1.91 -2.04
N ALA A 44 6.96 -1.38 -1.65
CA ALA A 44 5.69 -2.12 -1.65
C ALA A 44 5.32 -2.72 -3.02
N PRO A 45 5.39 -1.98 -4.15
CA PRO A 45 5.06 -2.56 -5.46
C PRO A 45 6.02 -3.68 -5.88
N LEU A 46 7.30 -3.60 -5.48
CA LEU A 46 8.29 -4.62 -5.79
C LEU A 46 8.03 -5.88 -4.96
N ILE A 47 7.70 -5.73 -3.68
CA ILE A 47 7.32 -6.82 -2.77
C ILE A 47 6.11 -7.57 -3.33
N VAL A 48 5.06 -6.86 -3.73
CA VAL A 48 3.86 -7.46 -4.36
C VAL A 48 4.24 -8.20 -5.65
N PHE A 49 5.06 -7.58 -6.52
CA PHE A 49 5.53 -8.23 -7.74
C PHE A 49 6.28 -9.54 -7.45
N LEU A 50 7.23 -9.51 -6.52
CA LEU A 50 8.04 -10.66 -6.14
C LEU A 50 7.17 -11.76 -5.55
N TRP A 51 6.19 -11.41 -4.70
CA TRP A 51 5.22 -12.36 -4.17
C TRP A 51 4.45 -13.08 -5.28
N LEU A 52 3.98 -12.35 -6.29
CA LEU A 52 3.30 -12.96 -7.44
C LEU A 52 4.21 -13.92 -8.22
N GLN A 53 5.52 -13.65 -8.30
CA GLN A 53 6.48 -14.60 -8.91
C GLN A 53 6.71 -15.83 -8.03
N VAL A 54 6.81 -15.65 -6.71
CA VAL A 54 6.88 -16.75 -5.73
C VAL A 54 5.66 -17.64 -5.87
N ARG A 55 4.44 -17.08 -5.94
CA ARG A 55 3.19 -17.83 -6.20
C ARG A 55 3.18 -18.59 -7.52
N LYS A 56 3.93 -18.13 -8.53
CA LYS A 56 4.10 -18.86 -9.80
C LYS A 56 5.15 -19.99 -9.73
N ARG A 57 5.71 -20.29 -8.55
CA ARG A 57 6.82 -21.25 -8.33
C ARG A 57 8.05 -20.93 -9.19
N ARG A 58 8.26 -19.65 -9.51
CA ARG A 58 9.51 -19.25 -10.16
C ARG A 58 10.59 -19.29 -9.09
N GLY A 59 11.73 -19.94 -9.39
CA GLY A 59 12.71 -20.47 -8.44
C GLY A 59 13.18 -19.57 -7.28
N TYR A 60 13.99 -20.14 -6.38
CA TYR A 60 14.35 -19.59 -5.06
C TYR A 60 14.85 -18.12 -5.06
N ARG A 61 15.42 -17.63 -6.16
CA ARG A 61 15.80 -16.21 -6.33
C ARG A 61 14.67 -15.23 -6.03
N PHE A 62 13.42 -15.57 -6.31
CA PHE A 62 12.28 -14.69 -6.01
C PHE A 62 11.93 -14.68 -4.52
N ASN A 63 12.19 -15.78 -3.81
CA ASN A 63 12.05 -15.85 -2.36
C ASN A 63 13.11 -14.95 -1.69
N ALA A 64 14.37 -15.08 -2.12
CA ALA A 64 15.47 -14.26 -1.63
C ALA A 64 15.25 -12.77 -1.96
N GLY A 65 14.84 -12.46 -3.18
CA GLY A 65 14.49 -11.10 -3.58
C GLY A 65 13.34 -10.53 -2.75
N PHE A 66 12.30 -11.34 -2.47
CA PHE A 66 11.20 -10.91 -1.60
C PHE A 66 11.69 -10.60 -0.20
N ALA A 67 12.44 -11.52 0.41
CA ALA A 67 12.96 -11.36 1.76
C ALA A 67 13.84 -10.10 1.87
N LEU A 68 14.70 -9.85 0.87
CA LEU A 68 15.52 -8.64 0.81
C LEU A 68 14.67 -7.37 0.67
N ALA A 69 13.71 -7.34 -0.25
CA ALA A 69 12.86 -6.16 -0.46
C ALA A 69 11.99 -5.85 0.78
N ALA A 70 11.44 -6.88 1.44
CA ALA A 70 10.69 -6.73 2.67
C ALA A 70 11.60 -6.30 3.85
N ALA A 71 12.83 -6.82 3.94
CA ALA A 71 13.81 -6.37 4.93
C ALA A 71 14.17 -4.90 4.74
N MET A 72 14.39 -4.46 3.50
CA MET A 72 14.63 -3.04 3.18
C MET A 72 13.43 -2.16 3.52
N GLN A 73 12.20 -2.65 3.31
CA GLN A 73 10.99 -1.95 3.71
C GLN A 73 10.90 -1.78 5.24
N MET A 74 11.28 -2.81 6.00
CA MET A 74 11.34 -2.78 7.47
C MET A 74 12.44 -1.83 7.97
N LEU A 75 13.62 -1.88 7.35
CA LEU A 75 14.78 -1.04 7.67
C LEU A 75 14.50 0.45 7.40
N ALA A 76 13.68 0.76 6.39
CA ALA A 76 13.20 2.12 6.13
C ALA A 76 12.43 2.74 7.32
N GLY A 77 12.00 1.93 8.31
CA GLY A 77 11.65 2.43 9.64
C GLY A 77 10.22 2.94 9.79
N HIS A 78 9.30 2.57 8.89
CA HIS A 78 7.88 2.92 8.99
C HIS A 78 6.98 1.68 9.20
N PRO A 79 6.68 1.28 10.46
CA PRO A 79 5.93 0.05 10.75
C PRO A 79 4.54 -0.02 10.11
N GLN A 80 3.81 1.11 10.05
CA GLN A 80 2.47 1.15 9.44
C GLN A 80 2.48 0.74 7.95
N VAL A 81 3.46 1.20 7.16
CA VAL A 81 3.55 0.86 5.73
C VAL A 81 3.93 -0.61 5.53
N VAL A 82 4.79 -1.16 6.40
CA VAL A 82 5.11 -2.59 6.44
C VAL A 82 3.85 -3.40 6.73
N PHE A 83 3.07 -2.99 7.74
CA PHE A 83 1.81 -3.63 8.12
C PHE A 83 0.79 -3.59 6.97
N MET A 84 0.57 -2.43 6.35
CA MET A 84 -0.34 -2.30 5.20
C MET A 84 0.08 -3.19 4.02
N THR A 85 1.38 -3.29 3.75
CA THR A 85 1.91 -4.19 2.71
C THR A 85 1.66 -5.65 3.06
N ALA A 86 1.92 -6.06 4.31
CA ALA A 86 1.67 -7.41 4.77
C ALA A 86 0.17 -7.77 4.74
N ALA A 87 -0.70 -6.85 5.19
CA ALA A 87 -2.16 -7.01 5.15
C ALA A 87 -2.67 -7.21 3.71
N LEU A 88 -2.14 -6.44 2.76
CA LEU A 88 -2.45 -6.62 1.34
C LEU A 88 -2.08 -8.02 0.83
N LEU A 89 -0.90 -8.55 1.21
CA LEU A 89 -0.47 -9.89 0.81
C LEU A 89 -1.27 -10.99 1.49
N VAL A 90 -1.63 -10.81 2.76
CA VAL A 90 -2.56 -11.72 3.47
C VAL A 90 -3.91 -11.73 2.77
N GLY A 91 -4.47 -10.56 2.45
CA GLY A 91 -5.70 -10.45 1.66
C GLY A 91 -5.60 -11.15 0.30
N ARG A 92 -4.44 -11.07 -0.36
CA ARG A 92 -4.20 -11.81 -1.62
C ARG A 92 -4.21 -13.32 -1.45
N GLU A 93 -3.68 -13.83 -0.35
CA GLU A 93 -3.68 -15.27 -0.04
C GLU A 93 -5.05 -15.76 0.44
N LEU A 94 -5.81 -14.92 1.15
CA LEU A 94 -7.22 -15.20 1.48
C LEU A 94 -8.05 -15.28 0.19
N TYR A 95 -7.91 -14.30 -0.71
CA TYR A 95 -8.55 -14.34 -2.03
C TYR A 95 -8.15 -15.59 -2.83
N GLY A 96 -6.86 -15.95 -2.82
CA GLY A 96 -6.38 -17.18 -3.45
C GLY A 96 -6.98 -18.45 -2.83
N ALA A 97 -7.10 -18.50 -1.50
CA ALA A 97 -7.71 -19.62 -0.80
C ALA A 97 -9.20 -19.80 -1.17
N VAL A 98 -9.96 -18.71 -1.20
CA VAL A 98 -11.41 -18.72 -1.43
C VAL A 98 -11.73 -18.87 -2.92
N CYS A 99 -11.18 -18.01 -3.77
CA CYS A 99 -11.55 -17.92 -5.19
C CYS A 99 -10.72 -18.82 -6.10
N GLU A 100 -9.45 -19.10 -5.76
CA GLU A 100 -8.55 -19.92 -6.58
C GLU A 100 -8.33 -21.33 -6.00
N ARG A 101 -8.88 -21.61 -4.80
CA ARG A 101 -8.62 -22.82 -3.99
C ARG A 101 -7.12 -23.14 -3.81
N LYS A 102 -6.29 -22.09 -3.82
CA LYS A 102 -4.83 -22.17 -3.73
C LYS A 102 -4.28 -21.07 -2.84
N SER A 103 -3.66 -21.47 -1.73
CA SER A 103 -2.99 -20.54 -0.81
C SER A 103 -1.55 -20.97 -0.56
N ARG A 104 -0.69 -19.99 -0.27
CA ARG A 104 0.71 -20.14 0.10
C ARG A 104 1.03 -19.39 1.38
N PHE A 105 0.09 -19.34 2.34
CA PHE A 105 0.32 -18.70 3.64
C PHE A 105 1.61 -19.15 4.32
N ALA A 106 1.89 -20.45 4.37
CA ALA A 106 3.12 -20.96 4.97
C ALA A 106 4.38 -20.39 4.29
N MET A 107 4.37 -20.26 2.96
CA MET A 107 5.46 -19.65 2.22
C MET A 107 5.57 -18.15 2.49
N LEU A 108 4.44 -17.44 2.60
CA LEU A 108 4.40 -16.01 2.92
C LEU A 108 5.03 -15.75 4.28
N ILE A 109 4.66 -16.56 5.28
CA ILE A 109 5.24 -16.51 6.63
C ILE A 109 6.74 -16.79 6.57
N LEU A 110 7.17 -17.82 5.83
CA LEU A 110 8.58 -18.18 5.72
C LEU A 110 9.43 -17.04 5.13
N VAL A 111 8.97 -16.39 4.05
CA VAL A 111 9.75 -15.30 3.43
C VAL A 111 9.74 -14.02 4.27
N TYR A 112 8.66 -13.76 5.03
CA TYR A 112 8.63 -12.66 6.00
C TYR A 112 9.49 -12.94 7.23
N ALA A 113 9.57 -14.20 7.68
CA ALA A 113 10.51 -14.60 8.73
C ALA A 113 11.95 -14.35 8.27
N GLY A 114 12.29 -14.70 7.03
CA GLY A 114 13.58 -14.36 6.42
C GLY A 114 13.85 -12.85 6.39
N ALA A 115 12.84 -12.04 6.02
CA ALA A 115 12.95 -10.57 6.04
C ALA A 115 13.17 -10.01 7.46
N LEU A 116 12.48 -10.57 8.46
CA LEU A 116 12.63 -10.19 9.85
C LEU A 116 14.04 -10.50 10.37
N LEU A 117 14.60 -11.66 10.02
CA LEU A 117 15.98 -12.03 10.37
C LEU A 117 16.99 -11.07 9.72
N LEU A 118 16.81 -10.73 8.44
CA LEU A 118 17.70 -9.79 7.73
C LEU A 118 17.62 -8.36 8.28
N SER A 119 16.47 -7.95 8.83
CA SER A 119 16.26 -6.63 9.43
C SER A 119 16.42 -6.62 10.95
N ALA A 120 16.77 -7.75 11.57
CA ALA A 120 16.79 -7.94 13.01
C ALA A 120 17.69 -6.92 13.74
N VAL A 121 18.78 -6.50 13.08
CA VAL A 121 19.71 -5.49 13.59
C VAL A 121 19.02 -4.18 13.99
N GLN A 122 17.93 -3.81 13.32
CA GLN A 122 17.12 -2.62 13.63
C GLN A 122 15.80 -2.97 14.31
N THR A 123 15.10 -4.00 13.83
CA THR A 123 13.73 -4.31 14.30
C THR A 123 13.72 -4.85 15.72
N LEU A 124 14.73 -5.62 16.13
CA LEU A 124 14.78 -6.16 17.49
C LEU A 124 15.03 -5.06 18.55
N PRO A 125 16.03 -4.16 18.40
CA PRO A 125 16.16 -3.02 19.31
C PRO A 125 14.92 -2.11 19.31
N ALA A 126 14.32 -1.87 18.15
CA ALA A 126 13.12 -1.05 18.04
C ALA A 126 11.94 -1.66 18.82
N LEU A 127 11.77 -2.99 18.78
CA LEU A 127 10.74 -3.70 19.55
C LEU A 127 10.97 -3.60 21.06
N VAL A 128 12.21 -3.81 21.52
CA VAL A 128 12.57 -3.67 22.94
C VAL A 128 12.31 -2.24 23.42
N LEU A 129 12.68 -1.23 22.62
CA LEU A 129 12.46 0.16 22.97
C LEU A 129 10.97 0.54 22.94
N ALA A 130 10.20 -0.01 22.01
CA ALA A 130 8.75 0.23 21.93
C ALA A 130 8.04 -0.19 23.23
N PHE A 131 8.38 -1.35 23.79
CA PHE A 131 7.81 -1.81 25.07
C PHE A 131 8.31 -1.02 26.29
N ARG A 132 9.46 -0.38 26.19
CA ARG A 132 9.99 0.51 27.25
C ARG A 132 9.58 1.97 27.07
N SER A 133 8.94 2.30 25.96
CA SER A 133 8.43 3.65 25.71
C SER A 133 7.14 3.88 26.50
N GLY A 134 6.88 5.12 26.92
CA GLY A 134 5.63 5.49 27.61
C GLY A 134 4.36 5.40 26.75
N ARG A 135 4.43 4.79 25.56
CA ARG A 135 3.30 4.56 24.64
C ARG A 135 2.58 3.22 24.88
N THR A 136 2.84 2.57 26.01
CA THR A 136 2.24 1.28 26.40
C THR A 136 0.77 1.35 26.81
N GLY A 137 0.13 2.53 26.73
CA GLY A 137 -1.31 2.71 26.87
C GLY A 137 -1.94 3.17 25.56
N VAL A 138 -2.41 2.23 24.73
CA VAL A 138 -3.32 2.59 23.63
C VAL A 138 -4.69 2.84 24.26
N HIS A 139 -5.13 4.10 24.30
CA HIS A 139 -6.49 4.42 24.72
C HIS A 139 -7.48 3.72 23.76
N PRO A 140 -8.38 2.84 24.24
CA PRO A 140 -9.33 2.14 23.38
C PRO A 140 -10.20 3.08 22.54
N GLY A 141 -10.48 4.29 23.05
CA GLY A 141 -11.26 5.32 22.36
C GLY A 141 -10.54 6.07 21.24
N GLY A 142 -9.20 5.93 21.12
CA GLY A 142 -8.41 6.58 20.07
C GLY A 142 -8.24 5.73 18.81
N PHE A 143 -8.69 4.47 18.79
CA PHE A 143 -8.55 3.61 17.61
C PHE A 143 -9.36 4.10 16.40
N PHE A 144 -10.50 4.76 16.65
CA PHE A 144 -11.39 5.26 15.60
C PHE A 144 -11.37 6.79 15.49
N SER A 145 -10.56 7.50 16.28
CA SER A 145 -10.55 8.96 16.28
C SER A 145 -10.14 9.55 14.92
N ASP A 146 -9.37 8.78 14.13
CA ASP A 146 -8.85 9.18 12.83
C ASP A 146 -9.41 8.32 11.67
N ALA A 147 -10.56 7.66 11.88
CA ALA A 147 -11.21 6.91 10.82
C ALA A 147 -11.61 7.81 9.63
N LEU A 148 -11.46 7.31 8.41
CA LEU A 148 -11.85 8.04 7.20
C LEU A 148 -13.35 8.35 7.24
N THR A 149 -13.68 9.65 7.28
CA THR A 149 -15.06 10.08 7.16
C THR A 149 -15.54 9.91 5.71
N LEU A 150 -16.85 9.75 5.51
CA LEU A 150 -17.48 9.76 4.16
C LEU A 150 -17.08 11.00 3.33
N ARG A 151 -16.74 12.10 4.00
CA ARG A 151 -16.28 13.33 3.33
C ARG A 151 -14.85 13.22 2.79
N ALA A 152 -13.98 12.43 3.41
CA ALA A 152 -12.61 12.19 2.94
C ALA A 152 -12.59 11.57 1.53
N PHE A 153 -13.63 10.84 1.13
CA PHE A 153 -13.76 10.26 -0.21
C PHE A 153 -13.81 11.31 -1.31
N LEU A 154 -14.32 12.50 -1.03
CA LEU A 154 -14.32 13.58 -2.01
C LEU A 154 -12.90 14.07 -2.33
N THR A 155 -11.91 13.79 -1.47
CA THR A 155 -10.48 14.10 -1.74
C THR A 155 -9.90 13.27 -2.89
N PHE A 156 -10.53 12.16 -3.28
CA PHE A 156 -10.17 11.44 -4.51
C PHE A 156 -10.32 12.32 -5.77
N ILE A 157 -11.25 13.27 -5.74
CA ILE A 157 -11.55 14.17 -6.87
C ILE A 157 -11.02 15.57 -6.58
N MET A 158 -11.25 16.08 -5.37
CA MET A 158 -10.92 17.44 -4.94
C MET A 158 -9.96 17.40 -3.73
N PRO A 159 -8.64 17.27 -3.95
CA PRO A 159 -7.65 17.04 -2.89
C PRO A 159 -7.63 18.11 -1.79
N TYR A 160 -7.95 19.36 -2.12
CA TYR A 160 -7.86 20.51 -1.21
C TYR A 160 -9.21 21.10 -0.83
N MET A 161 -10.29 20.31 -0.89
CA MET A 161 -11.65 20.79 -0.55
C MET A 161 -11.75 21.33 0.89
N ASP A 162 -10.90 20.82 1.79
CA ASP A 162 -10.82 21.24 3.19
C ASP A 162 -9.73 22.29 3.47
N GLY A 163 -9.18 22.88 2.40
CA GLY A 163 -8.04 23.79 2.47
C GLY A 163 -6.70 23.07 2.26
N ALA A 164 -5.64 23.86 2.21
CA ALA A 164 -4.28 23.37 1.98
C ALA A 164 -3.47 23.29 3.29
N MET A 165 -2.41 22.48 3.30
CA MET A 165 -1.45 22.47 4.44
C MET A 165 -0.75 23.82 4.64
N ARG A 166 -0.70 24.66 3.60
CA ARG A 166 -0.14 26.00 3.62
C ARG A 166 -0.92 26.87 2.65
N GLU A 167 -1.07 28.15 2.98
CA GLU A 167 -1.68 29.13 2.10
C GLU A 167 -1.00 29.13 0.72
N GLY A 168 -1.80 29.16 -0.34
CA GLY A 168 -1.29 29.21 -1.69
C GLY A 168 -2.38 29.05 -2.75
N PHE A 169 -1.96 28.57 -3.92
CA PHE A 169 -2.81 28.43 -5.11
C PHE A 169 -4.11 27.64 -4.87
N TYR A 170 -4.09 26.70 -3.92
CA TYR A 170 -5.23 25.81 -3.63
C TYR A 170 -6.14 26.31 -2.49
N GLY A 171 -5.98 27.57 -2.08
CA GLY A 171 -6.83 28.22 -1.07
C GLY A 171 -6.09 28.53 0.24
N PRO A 172 -6.84 29.02 1.24
CA PRO A 172 -6.28 29.34 2.55
C PRO A 172 -5.73 28.09 3.23
N ALA A 173 -4.78 28.29 4.15
CA ALA A 173 -4.33 27.22 5.02
C ALA A 173 -5.55 26.70 5.79
N ALA A 174 -5.76 25.38 5.74
CA ALA A 174 -6.79 24.77 6.55
C ALA A 174 -6.50 25.07 8.03
N PRO A 175 -7.51 25.44 8.84
CA PRO A 175 -7.32 25.66 10.26
C PRO A 175 -6.80 24.36 10.89
N ALA A 176 -5.51 24.36 11.26
CA ALA A 176 -4.76 23.34 11.97
C ALA A 176 -5.40 21.93 11.98
N ARG A 177 -5.55 21.32 10.80
CA ARG A 177 -5.88 19.89 10.70
C ARG A 177 -4.59 19.11 10.45
N PRO A 178 -3.94 18.55 11.50
CA PRO A 178 -2.74 17.74 11.34
C PRO A 178 -2.96 16.49 10.46
N HIS A 179 -4.22 16.14 10.17
CA HIS A 179 -4.60 14.93 9.43
C HIS A 179 -4.76 15.09 7.91
N LEU A 180 -4.58 16.28 7.32
CA LEU A 180 -4.73 16.43 5.86
C LEU A 180 -3.82 15.46 5.08
N ALA A 181 -2.62 15.18 5.59
CA ALA A 181 -1.74 14.21 4.97
C ALA A 181 -2.26 12.77 5.07
N GLU A 182 -2.96 12.45 6.15
CA GLU A 182 -3.48 11.11 6.46
C GLU A 182 -4.78 10.82 5.69
N VAL A 183 -5.55 11.86 5.32
CA VAL A 183 -6.81 11.71 4.58
C VAL A 183 -6.70 12.01 3.08
N MET A 184 -5.53 12.41 2.56
CA MET A 184 -5.35 12.71 1.13
C MET A 184 -5.30 11.43 0.30
N CYS A 185 -6.44 11.07 -0.29
CA CYS A 185 -6.56 9.87 -1.13
C CYS A 185 -6.49 10.14 -2.64
N TYR A 186 -6.16 11.36 -3.07
CA TYR A 186 -6.11 11.74 -4.48
C TYR A 186 -5.13 10.89 -5.30
N ILE A 187 -5.59 10.23 -6.36
CA ILE A 187 -4.72 9.44 -7.26
C ILE A 187 -4.69 9.99 -8.70
N GLY A 188 -5.39 11.11 -8.94
CA GLY A 188 -5.59 11.67 -10.28
C GLY A 188 -6.94 11.29 -10.90
N ILE A 189 -7.49 12.18 -11.72
CA ILE A 189 -8.76 11.97 -12.43
C ILE A 189 -8.64 10.84 -13.46
N LEU A 190 -7.52 10.79 -14.20
CA LEU A 190 -7.31 9.77 -15.23
C LEU A 190 -7.24 8.35 -14.63
N PRO A 191 -6.49 8.07 -13.54
CA PRO A 191 -6.55 6.78 -12.87
C PRO A 191 -7.95 6.40 -12.36
N LEU A 192 -8.75 7.37 -11.88
CA LEU A 192 -10.14 7.12 -11.48
C LEU A 192 -11.04 6.71 -12.66
N ILE A 193 -10.91 7.38 -13.82
CA ILE A 193 -11.64 7.02 -15.04
C ILE A 193 -11.26 5.60 -15.48
N PHE A 194 -9.97 5.27 -15.48
CA PHE A 194 -9.52 3.91 -15.83
C PHE A 194 -9.97 2.87 -14.81
N PHE A 195 -10.00 3.19 -13.52
CA PHE A 195 -10.54 2.33 -12.49
C PHE A 195 -12.03 2.07 -12.70
N ALA A 196 -12.84 3.11 -12.93
CA ALA A 196 -14.28 2.98 -13.21
C ALA A 196 -14.52 2.11 -14.46
N ARG A 197 -13.76 2.34 -15.54
CA ARG A 197 -13.82 1.50 -16.74
C ARG A 197 -13.43 0.06 -16.44
N ALA A 198 -12.38 -0.17 -15.65
CA ALA A 198 -11.95 -1.51 -15.27
C ALA A 198 -12.98 -2.23 -14.40
N VAL A 199 -13.71 -1.53 -13.53
CA VAL A 199 -14.81 -2.11 -12.75
C VAL A 199 -16.00 -2.43 -13.66
N VAL A 200 -16.42 -1.54 -14.56
CA VAL A 200 -17.60 -1.78 -15.42
C VAL A 200 -17.38 -2.92 -16.41
N PHE A 201 -16.22 -2.96 -17.07
CA PHE A 201 -15.95 -3.92 -18.14
C PHE A 201 -15.09 -5.11 -17.70
N GLY A 202 -14.39 -4.99 -16.57
CA GLY A 202 -13.43 -5.99 -16.12
C GLY A 202 -14.04 -7.17 -15.38
N PHE A 203 -15.36 -7.27 -15.20
CA PHE A 203 -15.99 -8.49 -14.67
C PHE A 203 -16.45 -9.47 -15.77
N GLN A 204 -16.30 -9.10 -17.04
CA GLN A 204 -16.87 -9.86 -18.17
C GLN A 204 -15.96 -11.00 -18.68
N ASP A 205 -14.70 -11.09 -18.22
CA ASP A 205 -13.70 -11.99 -18.78
C ASP A 205 -13.04 -12.84 -17.67
N GLU A 206 -12.81 -14.14 -17.87
CA GLU A 206 -12.16 -14.96 -16.82
C GLU A 206 -10.70 -14.55 -16.57
N LYS A 207 -10.08 -13.87 -17.55
CA LYS A 207 -8.70 -13.38 -17.45
C LYS A 207 -8.53 -12.18 -16.50
N THR A 208 -9.62 -11.56 -16.04
CA THR A 208 -9.59 -10.36 -15.19
C THR A 208 -9.75 -10.63 -13.69
N ARG A 209 -9.55 -11.88 -13.23
CA ARG A 209 -9.44 -12.19 -11.78
C ARG A 209 -8.53 -11.24 -10.98
N PRO A 210 -7.40 -10.72 -11.52
CA PRO A 210 -6.64 -9.67 -10.85
C PRO A 210 -7.42 -8.38 -10.59
N THR A 211 -8.29 -7.96 -11.52
CA THR A 211 -9.11 -6.75 -11.40
C THR A 211 -10.09 -6.87 -10.24
N VAL A 212 -10.71 -8.03 -10.05
CA VAL A 212 -11.62 -8.31 -8.92
C VAL A 212 -10.90 -8.15 -7.60
N PHE A 213 -9.71 -8.77 -7.46
CA PHE A 213 -8.90 -8.64 -6.25
C PHE A 213 -8.56 -7.17 -5.95
N TRP A 214 -8.09 -6.42 -6.94
CA TRP A 214 -7.74 -5.01 -6.75
C TRP A 214 -8.95 -4.11 -6.47
N ALA A 215 -10.12 -4.42 -7.03
CA ALA A 215 -11.37 -3.73 -6.71
C ALA A 215 -11.80 -4.00 -5.26
N LEU A 216 -11.64 -5.23 -4.76
CA LEU A 216 -11.88 -5.56 -3.36
C LEU A 216 -10.88 -4.84 -2.44
N VAL A 217 -9.60 -4.79 -2.81
CA VAL A 217 -8.59 -4.03 -2.06
C VAL A 217 -8.94 -2.55 -2.01
N ALA A 218 -9.38 -1.96 -3.12
CA ALA A 218 -9.84 -0.58 -3.13
C ALA A 218 -11.06 -0.40 -2.21
N PHE A 219 -12.04 -1.30 -2.27
CA PHE A 219 -13.25 -1.22 -1.44
C PHE A 219 -12.96 -1.38 0.06
N PHE A 220 -12.17 -2.39 0.46
CA PHE A 220 -11.83 -2.62 1.86
C PHE A 220 -10.76 -1.66 2.38
N GLY A 221 -9.89 -1.13 1.52
CA GLY A 221 -8.96 -0.07 1.90
C GLY A 221 -9.64 1.28 2.18
N LEU A 222 -10.93 1.39 1.86
CA LEU A 222 -11.77 2.57 2.10
C LEU A 222 -12.69 2.43 3.32
N ALA A 223 -12.82 1.24 3.89
CA ALA A 223 -13.71 0.92 5.02
C ALA A 223 -12.93 0.77 6.33
#